data_AF-A0A9N7UHW4-F1
#
_entry.id   AF-A0A9N7UHW4-F1
#
_cell.length_a   1.000
_cell.length_b   1.000
_cell.length_c   1.000
_cell.angle_alpha   90.00
_cell.angle_beta   90.00
_cell.angle_gamma   90.00
#
_symmetry.space_group_name_H-M   'P 1'
#
loop_
_entity.id
_entity.type
_entity.pdbx_description
1 polymer ?
#
loop_
_entity_poly.entity_id
_entity_poly.type
_entity_poly.pdbx_seq_one_letter_code
_entity_poly.pdbx_strand_id
1 'polypeptide(L)'
;MADRNSNMSSEVTRVLVLSPEPADRLQLHANHSSGARTFSYLFNMKTRIPGFPRWVEAEHAEDLQYLFGKPYSTPLVYFPRHRELSQYMIAYWTNFAKTGDPSKGDSKVPVPCPPSPHNTDPTWQSTTRSASPLSATT
;
A
#
# COMPACT_ATOMS: atom_id res chain seq x y z
N MET A 1 18.11 -11.23 29.48
CA MET A 1 16.86 -12.00 29.37
C MET A 1 15.81 -11.10 28.73
N ALA A 2 15.83 -10.91 27.40
CA ALA A 2 14.80 -10.21 26.63
C ALA A 2 15.10 -10.34 25.12
N ASP A 3 14.73 -11.46 24.48
CA ASP A 3 14.84 -11.63 23.02
C ASP A 3 13.76 -12.58 22.48
N ARG A 4 12.48 -12.30 22.75
CA ARG A 4 11.36 -13.05 22.16
C ARG A 4 10.17 -12.20 21.66
N ASN A 5 10.14 -10.89 21.93
CA ASN A 5 8.95 -10.07 21.65
C ASN A 5 9.00 -9.23 20.35
N SER A 6 10.15 -9.14 19.67
CA SER A 6 10.27 -8.34 18.44
C SER A 6 9.69 -9.06 17.22
N ASN A 7 9.68 -10.39 17.20
CA ASN A 7 9.17 -11.17 16.07
C ASN A 7 7.64 -11.32 16.09
N MET A 8 7.06 -11.36 17.29
CA MET A 8 5.63 -11.60 17.46
C MET A 8 4.78 -10.43 16.98
N SER A 9 5.25 -9.18 17.15
CA SER A 9 4.45 -8.03 16.74
C SER A 9 4.56 -7.70 15.26
N SER A 10 5.69 -7.97 14.60
CA SER A 10 5.76 -7.92 13.14
C SER A 10 4.92 -9.02 12.49
N GLU A 11 4.90 -10.22 13.09
CA GLU A 11 4.06 -11.31 12.61
C GLU A 11 2.57 -11.05 12.87
N VAL A 12 2.18 -10.54 14.04
CA VAL A 12 0.78 -10.21 14.33
C VAL A 12 0.27 -9.05 13.46
N THR A 13 1.04 -7.98 13.26
CA THR A 13 0.65 -6.89 12.35
C THR A 13 0.59 -7.36 10.89
N ARG A 14 1.51 -8.26 10.47
CA ARG A 14 1.45 -8.87 9.14
C ARG A 14 0.24 -9.79 9.00
N VAL A 15 -0.06 -10.64 9.98
CA VAL A 15 -1.17 -11.60 9.94
C VAL A 15 -2.54 -10.91 10.02
N LEU A 16 -2.67 -9.82 10.77
CA LEU A 16 -3.95 -9.10 10.93
C LEU A 16 -4.33 -8.26 9.70
N VAL A 17 -3.37 -7.83 8.88
CA VAL A 17 -3.61 -7.00 7.68
C VAL A 17 -3.44 -7.79 6.39
N LEU A 18 -2.60 -8.84 6.39
CA LEU A 18 -2.39 -9.77 5.26
C LEU A 18 -3.15 -11.08 5.49
N SER A 19 -4.42 -11.01 5.91
CA SER A 19 -5.35 -12.07 5.54
C SER A 19 -5.35 -12.19 4.01
N PRO A 20 -5.52 -13.37 3.37
CA PRO A 20 -5.62 -13.47 1.90
C PRO A 20 -6.79 -12.67 1.30
N GLU A 21 -7.74 -12.24 2.14
CA GLU A 21 -8.95 -11.49 1.82
C GLU A 21 -8.77 -10.30 0.84
N PRO A 22 -7.76 -9.41 0.96
CA PRO A 22 -7.59 -8.33 0.01
C PRO A 22 -7.24 -8.84 -1.38
N ALA A 23 -6.43 -9.91 -1.50
CA ALA A 23 -6.04 -10.46 -2.79
C ALA A 23 -7.22 -11.18 -3.47
N ASP A 24 -7.96 -12.00 -2.73
CA ASP A 24 -9.12 -12.71 -3.25
C ASP A 24 -10.23 -11.75 -3.66
N ARG A 25 -10.49 -10.71 -2.85
CA ARG A 25 -11.47 -9.68 -3.20
C ARG A 25 -11.08 -8.87 -4.43
N LEU A 26 -9.80 -8.52 -4.56
CA LEU A 26 -9.30 -7.84 -5.76
C LEU A 26 -9.47 -8.72 -7.01
N GLN A 27 -9.20 -10.02 -6.89
CA GLN A 27 -9.41 -10.96 -7.99
C GLN A 27 -10.88 -11.14 -8.34
N LEU A 28 -11.76 -11.28 -7.33
CA LEU A 28 -13.20 -11.34 -7.55
C LEU A 28 -13.71 -10.09 -8.26
N HIS A 29 -13.29 -8.89 -7.83
CA HIS A 29 -13.66 -7.65 -8.50
C HIS A 29 -13.11 -7.60 -9.93
N ALA A 30 -11.86 -8.00 -10.16
CA ALA A 30 -11.30 -8.06 -11.50
C ALA A 30 -12.12 -9.00 -12.39
N ASN A 31 -12.39 -10.23 -11.96
CA ASN A 31 -13.08 -11.23 -12.79
C ASN A 31 -14.55 -10.91 -13.08
N HIS A 32 -15.22 -10.16 -12.21
CA HIS A 32 -16.66 -9.90 -12.32
C HIS A 32 -17.03 -8.46 -12.66
N SER A 33 -16.04 -7.57 -12.83
CA SER A 33 -16.31 -6.21 -13.27
C SER A 33 -16.50 -6.17 -14.80
N SER A 34 -17.68 -5.78 -15.26
CA SER A 34 -18.02 -5.68 -16.68
C SER A 34 -17.32 -4.49 -17.36
N GLY A 35 -16.02 -4.62 -17.60
CA GLY A 35 -15.19 -3.61 -18.26
C GLY A 35 -14.59 -2.55 -17.33
N ALA A 36 -14.87 -2.59 -16.02
CA ALA A 36 -14.16 -1.75 -15.06
C ALA A 36 -12.78 -2.35 -14.75
N ARG A 37 -11.80 -1.50 -14.46
CA ARG A 37 -10.45 -1.94 -14.10
C ARG A 37 -10.28 -1.91 -12.59
N THR A 38 -9.68 -2.96 -12.05
CA THR A 38 -9.32 -3.06 -10.64
C THR A 38 -7.90 -2.53 -10.45
N PHE A 39 -7.68 -1.77 -9.39
CA PHE A 39 -6.34 -1.31 -9.00
C PHE A 39 -6.12 -1.56 -7.51
N SER A 40 -4.88 -1.77 -7.11
CA SER A 40 -4.50 -1.93 -5.71
C SER A 40 -3.18 -1.20 -5.42
N TYR A 41 -2.99 -0.81 -4.17
CA TYR A 41 -1.75 -0.23 -3.69
C TYR A 41 -1.41 -0.79 -2.30
N LEU A 42 -0.12 -0.76 -1.98
CA LEU A 42 0.40 -1.06 -0.65
C LEU A 42 1.02 0.23 -0.09
N PHE A 43 0.50 0.70 1.04
CA PHE A 43 1.09 1.82 1.75
C PHE A 43 2.14 1.33 2.75
N ASN A 44 3.39 1.78 2.59
CA ASN A 44 4.50 1.37 3.44
C ASN A 44 5.37 2.56 3.89
N MET A 45 4.73 3.63 4.38
CA MET A 45 5.47 4.70 5.06
C MET A 45 5.57 4.40 6.55
N LYS A 46 6.77 4.59 7.13
CA LYS A 46 6.99 4.39 8.56
C LYS A 46 6.09 5.32 9.39
N THR A 47 5.50 4.76 10.43
CA THR A 47 4.66 5.47 11.40
C THR A 47 5.44 6.59 12.05
N ARG A 48 4.72 7.68 12.34
CA ARG A 48 5.25 8.83 13.06
C ARG A 48 4.60 9.05 14.41
N ILE A 49 3.79 8.09 14.85
CA ILE A 49 3.17 8.10 16.16
C ILE A 49 4.28 7.97 17.21
N PRO A 50 4.45 8.98 18.10
CA PRO A 50 5.45 8.90 19.16
C PRO A 50 5.19 7.69 20.06
N GLY A 51 6.24 6.95 20.41
CA GLY A 51 6.15 5.78 21.29
C GLY A 51 6.05 4.43 20.56
N PHE A 52 5.87 4.41 19.24
CA PHE A 52 5.94 3.16 18.47
C PHE A 52 7.40 2.72 18.23
N PRO A 53 7.68 1.40 18.26
CA PRO A 53 9.00 0.87 17.93
C PRO A 53 9.43 1.20 16.48
N ARG A 54 10.72 1.45 16.25
CA ARG A 54 11.27 1.82 14.92
C ARG A 54 11.06 0.78 13.81
N TRP A 55 10.81 -0.48 14.19
CA TRP A 55 10.55 -1.58 13.25
C TRP A 55 9.09 -1.61 12.78
N VAL A 56 8.20 -0.85 13.44
CA VAL A 56 6.83 -0.66 12.96
C VAL A 56 6.87 0.22 11.72
N GLU A 57 6.29 -0.29 10.64
CA GLU A 57 6.14 0.43 9.39
C GLU A 57 4.85 1.25 9.40
N ALA A 58 3.91 0.99 8.50
CA ALA A 58 2.60 1.63 8.50
C ALA A 58 1.69 1.00 9.55
N GLU A 59 1.06 1.84 10.37
CA GLU A 59 -0.06 1.45 11.24
C GLU A 59 -1.38 1.63 10.47
N HIS A 60 -2.45 1.02 10.95
CA HIS A 60 -3.77 1.15 10.34
C HIS A 60 -4.19 2.63 10.22
N ALA A 61 -4.80 2.99 9.08
CA ALA A 61 -5.27 4.34 8.77
C ALA A 61 -4.19 5.45 8.66
N GLU A 62 -2.90 5.13 8.76
CA GLU A 62 -1.82 6.11 8.60
C GLU A 62 -1.73 6.69 7.18
N ASP A 63 -2.36 6.07 6.18
CA ASP A 63 -2.41 6.55 4.80
C ASP A 63 -3.38 7.75 4.64
N LEU A 64 -4.42 7.85 5.48
CA LEU A 64 -5.41 8.92 5.43
C LEU A 64 -4.80 10.31 5.61
N GLN A 65 -3.81 10.46 6.50
CA GLN A 65 -3.17 11.76 6.73
C GLN A 65 -2.48 12.30 5.47
N TYR A 66 -1.94 11.41 4.63
CA TYR A 66 -1.31 11.76 3.36
C TYR A 66 -2.35 12.02 2.27
N LEU A 67 -3.42 11.21 2.23
CA LEU A 67 -4.51 11.40 1.28
C LEU A 67 -5.24 12.74 1.49
N PHE A 68 -5.43 13.17 2.74
CA PHE A 68 -6.06 14.45 3.07
C PHE A 68 -5.09 15.62 3.19
N GLY A 69 -3.84 15.47 2.76
CA GLY A 69 -2.91 16.60 2.66
C GLY A 69 -2.39 17.14 3.99
N LYS A 70 -2.44 16.37 5.09
CA LYS A 70 -1.89 16.83 6.37
C LYS A 70 -0.43 17.29 6.30
N PRO A 71 0.47 16.66 5.51
CA PRO A 71 1.84 17.14 5.33
C PRO A 71 1.99 18.58 4.84
N TYR A 72 0.97 19.14 4.17
CA TYR A 72 0.93 20.55 3.77
C TYR A 72 0.42 21.45 4.87
N SER A 73 -0.54 20.99 5.67
CA SER A 73 -1.13 21.75 6.78
C SER A 73 -0.21 21.88 8.00
N THR A 74 0.69 20.92 8.24
CA THR A 74 1.59 20.89 9.41
C THR A 74 3.05 20.66 9.00
N PRO A 75 3.67 21.59 8.26
CA PRO A 75 4.97 21.38 7.62
C PRO A 75 6.13 21.18 8.60
N LEU A 76 6.01 21.64 9.86
CA LEU A 76 7.01 21.42 10.92
C LEU A 76 7.03 19.97 11.42
N VAL A 77 5.88 19.29 11.33
CA VAL A 77 5.81 17.88 11.67
C VAL A 77 6.45 17.10 10.54
N TYR A 78 6.12 17.37 9.27
CA TYR A 78 6.48 16.52 8.12
C TYR A 78 7.72 16.95 7.30
N PHE A 79 8.65 16.01 7.12
CA PHE A 79 9.77 16.14 6.16
C PHE A 79 9.30 16.28 4.70
N PRO A 80 10.12 16.85 3.79
CA PRO A 80 9.79 17.03 2.38
C PRO A 80 9.27 15.75 1.68
N ARG A 81 9.91 14.60 1.92
CA ARG A 81 9.48 13.30 1.36
C ARG A 81 8.02 12.92 1.67
N HIS A 82 7.48 13.38 2.80
CA HIS A 82 6.10 13.11 3.17
C HIS A 82 5.12 13.98 2.38
N ARG A 83 5.54 15.20 2.00
CA ARG A 83 4.77 16.08 1.15
C ARG A 83 4.74 15.52 -0.27
N GLU A 84 5.88 15.05 -0.77
CA GLU A 84 5.95 14.33 -2.05
C GLU A 84 5.04 13.09 -2.05
N LEU A 85 5.10 12.25 -1.01
CA LEU A 85 4.19 11.11 -0.90
C LEU A 85 2.72 11.53 -0.89
N SER A 86 2.37 12.56 -0.12
CA SER A 86 1.01 13.11 -0.09
C SER A 86 0.59 13.65 -1.45
N GLN A 87 1.48 14.32 -2.17
CA GLN A 87 1.24 14.77 -3.55
C GLN A 87 0.89 13.60 -4.46
N TYR A 88 1.66 12.52 -4.41
CA TYR A 88 1.44 11.35 -5.25
C TYR A 88 0.16 10.62 -4.88
N MET A 89 -0.13 10.45 -3.60
CA MET A 89 -1.39 9.83 -3.15
C MET A 89 -2.61 10.64 -3.62
N ILE A 90 -2.60 11.97 -3.43
CA ILE A 90 -3.67 12.84 -3.91
C ILE A 90 -3.78 12.75 -5.44
N ALA A 91 -2.66 12.72 -6.17
CA ALA A 91 -2.65 12.57 -7.62
C ALA A 91 -3.31 11.26 -8.08
N TYR A 92 -2.90 10.11 -7.54
CA TYR A 92 -3.51 8.82 -7.88
C TYR A 92 -5.01 8.79 -7.58
N TRP A 93 -5.42 9.27 -6.40
CA TRP A 93 -6.83 9.26 -6.01
C TRP A 93 -7.69 10.22 -6.83
N THR A 94 -7.19 11.42 -7.13
CA THR A 94 -7.93 12.41 -7.95
C THR A 94 -8.00 12.00 -9.42
N ASN A 95 -6.94 11.40 -9.96
CA ASN A 95 -6.95 10.82 -11.31
C ASN A 95 -7.99 9.69 -11.39
N PHE A 96 -7.96 8.76 -10.44
CA PHE A 96 -8.93 7.66 -10.39
C PHE A 96 -10.37 8.16 -10.28
N ALA A 97 -10.64 9.14 -9.40
CA ALA A 97 -11.97 9.72 -9.26
C ALA A 97 -12.48 10.39 -10.55
N LYS A 98 -11.59 10.96 -11.37
CA LYS A 98 -11.94 11.64 -12.62
C LYS A 98 -12.11 10.68 -13.79
N THR A 99 -11.24 9.67 -13.92
CA THR A 99 -11.11 8.88 -15.16
C THR A 99 -11.32 7.37 -14.98
N GLY A 100 -11.42 6.90 -13.73
CA GLY A 100 -11.33 5.47 -13.41
C GLY A 100 -9.94 4.86 -13.64
N ASP A 101 -8.92 5.69 -13.91
CA ASP A 101 -7.52 5.29 -14.04
C ASP A 101 -6.66 6.15 -13.10
N PRO A 102 -6.00 5.57 -12.09
CA PRO A 102 -5.13 6.34 -11.20
C PRO A 102 -3.92 6.96 -11.94
N SER A 103 -3.57 6.47 -13.14
CA SER A 103 -2.44 6.95 -13.95
C SER A 103 -2.83 7.96 -15.02
N LYS A 104 -4.14 8.17 -15.28
CA LYS A 104 -4.62 9.12 -16.29
C LYS A 104 -5.44 10.22 -15.65
N GLY A 105 -5.06 11.46 -15.92
CA GLY A 105 -5.76 12.64 -15.43
C GLY A 105 -4.87 13.87 -15.50
N ASP A 106 -5.28 14.92 -14.81
CA ASP A 106 -4.58 16.21 -14.81
C ASP A 106 -3.28 16.17 -13.99
N SER A 107 -3.21 15.27 -13.01
CA SER A 107 -2.08 15.17 -12.09
C SER A 107 -1.07 14.15 -12.60
N LYS A 108 0.20 14.57 -12.73
CA LYS A 108 1.30 13.65 -13.07
C LYS A 108 1.58 12.72 -11.89
N VAL A 109 1.75 11.43 -12.19
CA VAL A 109 2.14 10.39 -11.24
C VAL A 109 3.53 9.85 -11.60
N PRO A 110 4.35 9.43 -10.63
CA PRO A 110 5.72 9.01 -10.88
C PRO A 110 5.83 7.66 -11.59
N VAL A 111 4.89 6.75 -11.31
CA VAL A 111 4.84 5.41 -11.91
C VAL A 111 3.39 5.09 -12.29
N PRO A 112 3.11 4.64 -13.52
CA PRO A 112 1.78 4.16 -13.86
C PRO A 112 1.39 2.98 -12.95
N CYS A 113 0.22 3.06 -12.32
CA CYS A 113 -0.35 1.98 -11.54
C CYS A 113 -0.93 0.91 -12.48
N PRO A 114 -0.41 -0.33 -12.46
CA PRO A 114 -0.92 -1.39 -13.32
C PRO A 114 -2.30 -1.86 -12.84
N PRO A 115 -3.22 -2.20 -13.76
CA PRO A 115 -4.47 -2.84 -13.38
C PRO A 115 -4.21 -4.24 -12.83
N SER A 116 -5.06 -4.68 -11.91
CA SER A 116 -5.03 -6.06 -11.44
C SER A 116 -5.37 -7.00 -12.61
N PRO A 117 -4.67 -8.14 -12.70
CA PRO A 117 -4.93 -9.17 -13.69
C PRO A 117 -6.33 -9.77 -13.57
N HIS A 118 -6.85 -10.30 -14.66
CA HIS A 118 -7.95 -11.26 -14.63
C HIS A 118 -7.36 -12.69 -14.51
N ASN A 119 -8.12 -13.62 -13.93
CA ASN A 119 -7.74 -15.02 -13.70
C ASN A 119 -7.53 -15.85 -14.99
N THR A 120 -7.48 -15.20 -16.15
CA THR A 120 -7.09 -15.79 -17.44
C THR A 120 -5.56 -15.88 -17.61
N ASP A 121 -4.79 -15.31 -16.68
CA ASP A 121 -3.33 -15.38 -16.67
C ASP A 121 -2.85 -16.42 -15.62
N PRO A 122 -2.29 -17.57 -16.04
CA PRO A 122 -1.91 -18.66 -15.12
C PRO A 122 -0.70 -18.33 -14.23
N THR A 123 -0.06 -17.17 -14.41
CA THR A 123 1.16 -16.80 -13.65
C THR A 123 0.88 -16.32 -12.21
N TRP A 124 -0.37 -15.99 -11.86
CA TRP A 124 -0.69 -15.38 -10.55
C TRP A 124 -0.63 -16.32 -9.36
N GLN A 125 -0.87 -17.62 -9.55
CA GLN A 125 -0.70 -18.61 -8.47
C GLN A 125 0.78 -18.81 -8.11
N SER A 126 1.70 -18.48 -9.03
CA SER A 126 3.14 -18.62 -8.83
C SER A 126 3.74 -17.45 -8.06
N THR A 127 3.27 -16.22 -8.30
CA THR A 127 3.80 -15.01 -7.64
C THR A 127 3.42 -14.91 -6.17
N THR A 128 2.20 -15.31 -5.79
CA THR A 128 1.75 -15.31 -4.38
C THR A 128 2.38 -16.43 -3.55
N ARG A 129 2.81 -17.54 -4.17
CA ARG A 129 3.46 -18.66 -3.48
C ARG A 129 4.98 -18.50 -3.38
N SER A 130 5.62 -17.67 -4.21
CA SER A 130 7.09 -17.47 -4.19
C SER A 130 7.57 -16.31 -3.33
N ALA A 131 6.70 -15.54 -2.69
CA ALA A 131 7.11 -14.55 -1.68
C ALA A 131 7.46 -15.23 -0.33
N SER A 132 8.37 -16.21 -0.38
CA SER A 132 9.10 -16.72 0.78
C SER A 132 10.34 -15.86 1.01
N PRO A 133 10.77 -15.66 2.27
CA PRO A 133 11.71 -14.63 2.64
C PRO A 133 13.08 -14.85 1.99
N LEU A 134 13.65 -13.76 1.46
CA LEU A 134 15.05 -13.69 1.06
C LEU A 134 15.92 -14.19 2.21
N SER A 135 16.69 -15.24 1.93
CA SER A 135 17.65 -15.88 2.80
C SER A 135 18.58 -14.85 3.44
N ALA A 136 18.68 -14.90 4.77
CA ALA A 136 19.74 -14.20 5.50
C ALA A 136 21.06 -14.99 5.33
N THR A 137 22.08 -14.33 4.81
CA THR A 137 23.49 -14.76 4.69
C THR A 137 24.25 -13.43 4.67
N THR A 138 25.23 -13.09 5.51
CA THR A 138 26.18 -13.81 6.38
C THR A 138 26.38 -12.96 7.64
#